data_AF-A0AAE0Z419-F1
#
_entry.id   AF-A0AAE0Z419-F1
#
_cell.length_a   1.000
_cell.length_b   1.000
_cell.length_c   1.000
_cell.angle_alpha   90.00
_cell.angle_beta   90.00
_cell.angle_gamma   90.00
#
_symmetry.space_group_name_H-M   'P 1'
#
loop_
_entity.id
_entity.type
_entity.pdbx_description
1 polymer ?
#
loop_
_entity_poly.entity_id
_entity_poly.type
_entity_poly.pdbx_seq_one_letter_code
_entity_poly.pdbx_strand_id
1 'polypeptide(L)'
;MCFIIHMTLASLTVMIISLTVYGDQTPCPTNGWFGPDCQYQCHCAESGICDKDNGSCSSGCHQDWFGPACQYARMGFTVLGNFSSGWLTDNKDRTCNRENLRSVTVTLDTPIPLTWLRVVVSDAVHLNTVKISYWNKSSTSRECPESYTAEITKFTADFSCLTDYPVTSLTLSDHGVNYLCSLIISAGLFITYTGGILAL
;
A
#
# COMPACT_ATOMS: atom_id res chain seq x y z
N MET A 1 38.12 -25.61 -41.94
CA MET A 1 39.60 -25.72 -42.01
C MET A 1 40.03 -24.97 -43.26
N CYS A 2 41.02 -24.09 -43.31
CA CYS A 2 41.93 -23.47 -42.37
C CYS A 2 42.74 -22.52 -43.26
N PHE A 3 42.89 -21.23 -42.96
CA PHE A 3 44.09 -20.44 -43.26
C PHE A 3 43.98 -19.10 -42.52
N ILE A 4 44.88 -18.91 -41.57
CA ILE A 4 45.27 -17.62 -41.01
C ILE A 4 45.95 -16.85 -42.16
N ILE A 5 45.70 -15.54 -42.28
CA ILE A 5 46.70 -14.48 -42.55
C ILE A 5 46.02 -13.09 -42.61
N HIS A 6 46.69 -12.12 -41.98
CA HIS A 6 46.64 -10.64 -42.09
C HIS A 6 45.58 -9.79 -41.36
N MET A 7 46.06 -9.21 -40.24
CA MET A 7 45.84 -7.83 -39.77
C MET A 7 45.58 -6.83 -40.91
N THR A 8 44.45 -6.12 -40.86
CA THR A 8 44.29 -4.77 -41.41
C THR A 8 43.48 -3.90 -40.44
N LEU A 9 44.12 -2.84 -39.93
CA LEU A 9 43.46 -1.68 -39.33
C LEU A 9 42.48 -1.08 -40.35
N ALA A 10 41.19 -1.03 -40.02
CA ALA A 10 40.24 0.05 -40.35
C ALA A 10 38.80 -0.44 -40.23
N SER A 11 38.22 -0.34 -39.03
CA SER A 11 36.82 0.08 -38.86
C SER A 11 36.61 0.30 -37.36
N LEU A 12 36.58 1.57 -36.96
CA LEU A 12 36.05 1.99 -35.66
C LEU A 12 34.55 1.63 -35.63
N THR A 13 34.22 0.36 -35.39
CA THR A 13 32.91 0.04 -34.82
C THR A 13 33.04 0.42 -33.35
N VAL A 14 32.59 1.64 -33.07
CA VAL A 14 32.30 2.21 -31.76
C VAL A 14 31.92 1.07 -30.82
N MET A 15 32.84 0.69 -29.91
CA MET A 15 32.40 0.09 -28.65
C MET A 15 31.58 1.19 -28.01
N ILE A 16 30.27 1.15 -28.24
CA ILE A 16 29.32 1.87 -27.41
C ILE A 16 29.51 1.17 -26.07
N ILE A 17 30.39 1.74 -25.25
CA ILE A 17 30.39 1.51 -23.81
C ILE A 17 28.96 1.89 -23.45
N SER A 18 28.11 0.88 -23.30
CA SER A 18 26.84 1.05 -22.63
C SER A 18 27.23 1.51 -21.23
N LEU A 19 27.34 2.83 -21.05
CA LEU A 19 27.19 3.47 -19.77
C LEU A 19 25.75 3.20 -19.38
N THR A 20 25.46 1.95 -19.00
CA THR A 20 24.46 1.74 -17.97
C THR A 20 25.00 2.57 -16.82
N VAL A 21 24.34 3.70 -16.57
CA VAL A 21 24.34 4.33 -15.26
C VAL A 21 23.80 3.23 -14.34
N TYR A 22 24.68 2.33 -13.91
CA TYR A 22 24.43 1.47 -12.78
C TYR A 22 24.52 2.47 -11.64
N GLY A 23 23.39 3.11 -11.32
CA GLY A 23 23.30 3.89 -10.10
C GLY A 23 23.75 2.94 -9.01
N ASP A 24 24.90 3.25 -8.42
CA ASP A 24 25.50 2.45 -7.35
C ASP A 24 24.43 2.37 -6.26
N GLN A 25 23.72 1.26 -6.19
CA GLN A 25 22.78 0.99 -5.10
C GLN A 25 23.65 0.70 -3.89
N THR A 26 24.32 1.73 -3.38
CA THR A 26 24.97 1.66 -2.08
C THR A 26 23.89 1.25 -1.09
N PRO A 27 24.02 0.08 -0.43
CA PRO A 27 23.00 -0.38 0.50
C PRO A 27 22.78 0.70 1.55
N CYS A 28 21.52 0.97 1.89
CA CYS A 28 21.22 2.06 2.80
C CYS A 28 22.03 1.94 4.10
N PRO A 29 22.65 3.02 4.59
CA PRO A 29 23.58 2.94 5.71
C PRO A 29 22.87 2.57 7.02
N THR A 30 21.59 2.95 7.15
CA THR A 30 20.80 2.78 8.38
C THR A 30 19.76 1.67 8.19
N ASN A 31 19.53 0.83 9.22
CA ASN A 31 18.42 -0.13 9.21
C ASN A 31 17.07 0.60 9.15
N GLY A 32 16.07 -0.01 8.52
CA GLY A 32 14.74 0.56 8.38
C GLY A 32 14.56 1.48 7.17
N TRP A 33 15.54 1.54 6.26
CA TRP A 33 15.46 2.36 5.04
C TRP A 33 15.84 1.54 3.80
N PHE A 34 15.15 1.78 2.70
CA PHE A 34 15.33 1.07 1.43
C PHE A 34 14.99 1.95 0.21
N GLY A 35 15.25 1.42 -0.98
CA GLY A 35 14.95 2.06 -2.26
C GLY A 35 15.99 3.12 -2.68
N PRO A 36 15.76 3.78 -3.84
CA PRO A 36 16.68 4.78 -4.36
C PRO A 36 16.89 5.90 -3.34
N ASP A 37 18.15 6.29 -3.11
CA ASP A 37 18.56 7.32 -2.16
C ASP A 37 18.08 7.08 -0.72
N CYS A 38 17.68 5.85 -0.37
CA CYS A 38 17.18 5.47 0.95
C CYS A 38 16.00 6.31 1.43
N GLN A 39 15.12 6.67 0.50
CA GLN A 39 14.02 7.60 0.77
C GLN A 39 12.77 6.94 1.38
N TYR A 40 12.72 5.59 1.42
CA TYR A 40 11.57 4.85 1.93
C TYR A 40 11.89 4.19 3.27
N GLN A 41 10.98 4.37 4.23
CA GLN A 41 11.12 3.82 5.57
C GLN A 41 10.27 2.55 5.75
N CYS A 42 10.89 1.52 6.32
CA CYS A 42 10.22 0.30 6.77
C CYS A 42 9.79 0.43 8.23
N HIS A 43 8.63 -0.14 8.58
CA HIS A 43 8.17 -0.26 9.97
C HIS A 43 7.89 -1.73 10.33
N CYS A 44 8.97 -2.50 10.44
CA CYS A 44 8.92 -3.91 10.80
C CYS A 44 8.46 -4.11 12.26
N ALA A 45 7.83 -5.25 12.53
CA ALA A 45 7.49 -5.66 13.89
C ALA A 45 8.76 -5.94 14.70
N GLU A 46 8.73 -5.59 15.98
CA GLU A 46 9.84 -5.82 16.93
C GLU A 46 11.16 -5.19 16.44
N SER A 47 12.30 -5.85 16.64
CA SER A 47 13.60 -5.47 16.07
C SER A 47 13.86 -6.12 14.70
N GLY A 48 12.80 -6.29 13.89
CA GLY A 48 12.88 -6.88 12.55
C GLY A 48 13.87 -6.15 11.64
N ILE A 49 14.57 -6.92 10.80
CA ILE A 49 15.50 -6.38 9.80
C ILE A 49 14.70 -6.02 8.55
N CYS A 50 14.85 -4.77 8.11
CA CYS A 50 14.32 -4.26 6.83
C CYS A 50 15.35 -4.57 5.74
N ASP A 51 14.92 -5.36 4.75
CA ASP A 51 15.72 -5.66 3.57
C ASP A 51 16.04 -4.38 2.80
N LYS A 52 17.32 -4.17 2.44
CA LYS A 52 17.76 -2.91 1.82
C LYS A 52 17.38 -2.79 0.35
N ASP A 53 17.14 -3.93 -0.32
CA ASP A 53 16.87 -3.99 -1.75
C ASP A 53 15.37 -3.81 -2.01
N ASN A 54 14.52 -4.40 -1.17
CA ASN A 54 13.07 -4.41 -1.39
C ASN A 54 12.22 -3.91 -0.21
N GLY A 55 12.81 -3.60 0.94
CA GLY A 55 12.11 -3.10 2.12
C GLY A 55 11.30 -4.14 2.90
N SER A 56 11.35 -5.41 2.51
CA SER A 56 10.56 -6.44 3.19
C SER A 56 11.00 -6.66 4.63
N CYS A 57 10.03 -6.94 5.50
CA CYS A 57 10.22 -7.20 6.92
C CYS A 57 10.03 -8.69 7.20
N SER A 58 11.10 -9.37 7.64
CA SER A 58 11.06 -10.80 7.98
C SER A 58 10.12 -11.15 9.15
N SER A 59 9.93 -10.22 10.09
CA SER A 59 9.01 -10.33 11.22
C SER A 59 7.58 -9.87 10.89
N GLY A 60 7.32 -9.45 9.65
CA GLY A 60 6.09 -8.76 9.27
C GLY A 60 6.06 -7.31 9.75
N CYS A 61 4.90 -6.67 9.61
CA CYS A 61 4.73 -5.25 9.92
C CYS A 61 4.38 -5.02 11.38
N HIS A 62 4.86 -3.89 11.91
CA HIS A 62 4.33 -3.35 13.15
C HIS A 62 2.80 -3.18 13.04
N GLN A 63 2.07 -3.33 14.14
CA GLN A 63 0.60 -3.39 14.13
C GLN A 63 -0.08 -2.17 13.50
N ASP A 64 0.61 -1.03 13.47
CA ASP A 64 0.15 0.26 12.93
C ASP A 64 0.60 0.51 11.49
N TRP A 65 1.21 -0.49 10.84
CA TRP A 65 1.77 -0.40 9.50
C TRP A 65 1.33 -1.56 8.62
N PHE A 66 1.35 -1.36 7.30
CA PHE A 66 1.05 -2.40 6.31
C PHE A 66 1.73 -2.07 4.97
N GLY A 67 1.49 -2.92 3.98
CA GLY A 67 2.11 -2.84 2.66
C GLY A 67 3.29 -3.81 2.52
N PRO A 68 3.80 -4.01 1.30
CA PRO A 68 4.89 -4.96 1.03
C PRO A 68 6.17 -4.71 1.85
N ALA A 69 6.46 -3.46 2.19
CA ALA A 69 7.62 -3.03 2.96
C ALA A 69 7.23 -2.40 4.31
N CYS A 70 5.99 -2.62 4.77
CA CYS A 70 5.46 -2.02 5.99
C CYS A 70 5.58 -0.49 6.02
N GLN A 71 5.34 0.12 4.87
CA GLN A 71 5.62 1.54 4.60
C GLN A 71 4.38 2.44 4.66
N TYR A 72 3.19 1.84 4.79
CA TYR A 72 1.93 2.56 4.88
C TYR A 72 1.42 2.55 6.31
N ALA A 73 1.23 3.74 6.90
CA ALA A 73 0.62 3.83 8.22
C ALA A 73 -0.87 3.53 8.15
N ARG A 74 -1.36 2.85 9.17
CA ARG A 74 -2.77 2.60 9.41
C ARG A 74 -3.37 3.84 10.07
N MET A 75 -4.50 4.28 9.52
CA MET A 75 -5.18 5.47 10.00
C MET A 75 -6.33 5.06 10.91
N GLY A 76 -6.43 5.72 12.06
CA GLY A 76 -7.50 5.52 13.03
C GLY A 76 -8.85 5.96 12.47
N PHE A 77 -9.89 5.16 12.76
CA PHE A 77 -11.26 5.48 12.42
C PHE A 77 -12.23 4.92 13.44
N THR A 78 -13.41 5.54 13.50
CA THR A 78 -14.55 5.08 14.27
C THR A 78 -15.65 4.59 13.32
N VAL A 79 -16.28 3.46 13.64
CA VAL A 79 -17.40 2.94 12.85
C VAL A 79 -18.70 3.65 13.24
N LEU A 80 -19.44 4.16 12.26
CA LEU A 80 -20.75 4.77 12.49
C LEU A 80 -21.82 3.68 12.63
N GLY A 81 -22.38 3.57 13.82
CA GLY A 81 -23.40 2.58 14.17
C GLY A 81 -23.07 1.89 15.48
N ASN A 82 -24.06 1.20 16.06
CA ASN A 82 -23.87 0.43 17.28
C ASN A 82 -23.72 -1.05 16.91
N PHE A 83 -22.48 -1.49 16.70
CA PHE A 83 -22.17 -2.89 16.37
C PHE A 83 -21.57 -3.58 17.59
N SER A 84 -22.23 -4.65 18.06
CA SER A 84 -21.90 -5.32 19.32
C SER A 84 -20.53 -6.01 19.34
N SER A 85 -19.94 -6.25 18.16
CA SER A 85 -18.74 -7.09 18.02
C SER A 85 -17.42 -6.32 17.84
N GLY A 86 -17.44 -5.01 17.58
CA GLY A 86 -16.22 -4.20 17.36
C GLY A 86 -15.29 -4.75 16.25
N TRP A 87 -15.82 -5.61 15.38
CA TRP A 87 -15.05 -6.51 14.53
C TRP A 87 -14.19 -5.78 13.49
N LEU A 88 -14.61 -4.59 13.03
CA LEU A 88 -13.86 -3.82 12.03
C LEU A 88 -12.67 -3.05 12.65
N THR A 89 -12.61 -2.95 13.97
CA THR A 89 -11.60 -2.18 14.72
C THR A 89 -10.72 -3.06 15.61
N ASP A 90 -10.83 -4.39 15.53
CA ASP A 90 -10.11 -5.33 16.40
C ASP A 90 -8.71 -5.74 15.87
N ASN A 91 -8.35 -5.24 14.69
CA ASN A 91 -7.11 -5.52 13.96
C ASN A 91 -6.89 -7.02 13.64
N LYS A 92 -7.97 -7.78 13.40
CA LYS A 92 -7.91 -9.21 13.07
C LYS A 92 -8.61 -9.54 11.75
N ASP A 93 -7.81 -9.96 10.76
CA ASP A 93 -8.27 -10.42 9.44
C ASP A 93 -9.25 -11.62 9.45
N ARG A 94 -9.45 -12.27 10.61
CA ARG A 94 -10.35 -13.42 10.78
C ARG A 94 -11.65 -13.10 11.53
N THR A 95 -11.77 -11.91 12.13
CA THR A 95 -13.00 -11.49 12.79
C THR A 95 -13.88 -10.79 11.77
N CYS A 96 -14.88 -11.50 11.22
CA CYS A 96 -15.69 -10.99 10.12
C CYS A 96 -17.07 -10.49 10.56
N ASN A 97 -17.68 -9.70 9.68
CA ASN A 97 -19.05 -9.23 9.82
C ASN A 97 -20.02 -10.40 10.07
N ARG A 98 -20.67 -10.40 11.24
CA ARG A 98 -21.72 -11.37 11.60
C ARG A 98 -23.11 -10.74 11.63
N GLU A 99 -23.19 -9.44 11.37
CA GLU A 99 -24.41 -8.63 11.46
C GLU A 99 -25.15 -8.59 10.10
N ASN A 100 -24.64 -9.29 9.07
CA ASN A 100 -25.17 -9.31 7.70
C ASN A 100 -25.33 -7.90 7.09
N LEU A 101 -24.42 -6.99 7.44
CA LEU A 101 -24.41 -5.63 6.90
C LEU A 101 -24.05 -5.63 5.42
N ARG A 102 -24.81 -4.87 4.64
CA ARG A 102 -24.49 -4.54 3.24
C ARG A 102 -23.84 -3.17 3.07
N SER A 103 -23.71 -2.43 4.16
CA SER A 103 -23.10 -1.11 4.18
C SER A 103 -22.53 -0.84 5.57
N VAL A 104 -21.33 -0.27 5.61
CA VAL A 104 -20.70 0.20 6.83
C VAL A 104 -19.99 1.52 6.54
N THR A 105 -20.25 2.52 7.37
CA THR A 105 -19.60 3.83 7.28
C THR A 105 -18.61 3.96 8.43
N VAL A 106 -17.43 4.49 8.12
CA VAL A 106 -16.40 4.84 9.09
C VAL A 106 -16.06 6.32 8.98
N THR A 107 -15.73 6.93 10.11
CA THR A 107 -15.24 8.31 10.19
C THR A 107 -13.79 8.28 10.64
N LEU A 108 -12.93 8.93 9.87
CA LEU A 108 -11.51 9.03 10.16
C LEU A 108 -11.31 9.94 11.37
N ASP A 109 -10.47 9.50 12.33
CA ASP A 109 -10.17 10.27 13.53
C ASP A 109 -9.44 11.58 13.17
N THR A 110 -8.64 11.53 12.11
CA THR A 110 -7.98 12.69 11.49
C THR A 110 -8.28 12.70 9.99
N PRO A 111 -8.84 13.79 9.44
CA PRO A 111 -9.06 13.88 8.01
C PRO A 111 -7.75 13.84 7.22
N ILE A 112 -7.69 12.99 6.20
CA ILE A 112 -6.49 12.76 5.38
C ILE A 112 -6.85 12.68 3.89
N PRO A 113 -5.98 13.12 2.98
CA PRO A 113 -6.02 12.63 1.61
C PRO A 113 -5.91 11.10 1.64
N LEU A 114 -6.81 10.40 0.96
CA LEU A 114 -6.72 8.96 0.79
C LEU A 114 -5.76 8.63 -0.35
N THR A 115 -5.12 7.48 -0.21
CA THR A 115 -4.31 6.89 -1.28
C THR A 115 -4.56 5.40 -1.39
N TRP A 116 -4.50 4.67 -0.28
CA TRP A 116 -4.63 3.20 -0.25
C TRP A 116 -5.60 2.74 0.82
N LEU A 117 -6.39 1.74 0.47
CA LEU A 117 -7.21 0.97 1.41
C LEU A 117 -6.91 -0.51 1.26
N ARG A 118 -6.72 -1.25 2.35
CA ARG A 118 -6.68 -2.71 2.32
C ARG A 118 -7.99 -3.27 2.84
N VAL A 119 -8.59 -4.14 2.05
CA VAL A 119 -9.83 -4.84 2.38
C VAL A 119 -9.55 -6.33 2.49
N VAL A 120 -10.05 -6.94 3.56
CA VAL A 120 -9.99 -8.39 3.77
C VAL A 120 -11.40 -8.94 3.86
N VAL A 121 -11.68 -10.02 3.12
CA VAL A 121 -12.97 -10.71 3.14
C VAL A 121 -12.82 -12.19 3.48
N SER A 122 -13.88 -12.80 4.00
CA SER A 122 -13.95 -14.23 4.32
C SER A 122 -14.26 -15.11 3.10
N ASP A 123 -14.81 -14.52 2.04
CA ASP A 123 -15.14 -15.21 0.79
C ASP A 123 -14.54 -14.45 -0.42
N ALA A 124 -13.61 -15.12 -1.09
CA ALA A 124 -12.86 -14.60 -2.22
C ALA A 124 -13.74 -14.11 -3.38
N VAL A 125 -14.89 -14.74 -3.61
CA VAL A 125 -15.80 -14.36 -4.70
C VAL A 125 -16.37 -12.95 -4.50
N HIS A 126 -16.40 -12.47 -3.25
CA HIS A 126 -17.02 -11.22 -2.88
C HIS A 126 -16.03 -10.06 -2.69
N LEU A 127 -14.71 -10.29 -2.81
CA LEU A 127 -13.69 -9.25 -2.62
C LEU A 127 -13.90 -8.06 -3.57
N ASN A 128 -14.05 -8.33 -4.85
CA ASN A 128 -14.24 -7.32 -5.90
C ASN A 128 -15.66 -6.74 -5.94
N THR A 129 -16.55 -7.17 -5.04
CA THR A 129 -17.90 -6.62 -4.92
C THR A 129 -18.00 -5.54 -3.84
N VAL A 130 -16.91 -5.26 -3.11
CA VAL A 130 -16.88 -4.17 -2.12
C VAL A 130 -16.76 -2.84 -2.85
N LYS A 131 -17.78 -1.99 -2.74
CA LYS A 131 -17.74 -0.62 -3.28
C LYS A 131 -17.31 0.36 -2.21
N ILE A 132 -16.39 1.26 -2.54
CA ILE A 132 -15.84 2.24 -1.61
C ILE A 132 -16.25 3.64 -2.09
N SER A 133 -16.87 4.39 -1.19
CA SER A 133 -17.21 5.80 -1.39
C SER A 133 -16.70 6.65 -0.24
N TYR A 134 -16.49 7.95 -0.48
CA TYR A 134 -15.87 8.87 0.47
C TYR A 134 -16.56 10.25 0.48
N TRP A 135 -16.35 10.98 1.58
CA TRP A 135 -16.88 12.33 1.82
C TRP A 135 -15.77 13.26 2.31
N ASN A 136 -15.74 14.51 1.84
CA ASN A 136 -14.80 15.55 2.26
C ASN A 136 -15.52 16.72 2.94
N LYS A 137 -16.18 16.50 4.09
CA LYS A 137 -17.10 17.47 4.75
C LYS A 137 -18.30 17.96 3.91
N SER A 138 -18.34 17.68 2.61
CA SER A 138 -19.47 17.88 1.72
C SER A 138 -20.60 16.89 2.04
N SER A 139 -21.84 17.25 1.70
CA SER A 139 -22.99 16.37 1.73
C SER A 139 -23.03 15.37 0.58
N THR A 140 -22.18 15.52 -0.44
CA THR A 140 -22.14 14.63 -1.61
C THR A 140 -21.04 13.59 -1.48
N SER A 141 -21.42 12.31 -1.58
CA SER A 141 -20.49 11.18 -1.65
C SER A 141 -19.83 11.10 -3.03
N ARG A 142 -18.55 10.73 -3.07
CA ARG A 142 -17.86 10.34 -4.30
C ARG A 142 -17.39 8.91 -4.22
N GLU A 143 -17.45 8.19 -5.33
CA GLU A 143 -16.87 6.85 -5.41
C GLU A 143 -15.35 6.95 -5.52
N CYS A 144 -14.65 6.02 -4.88
CA CYS A 144 -13.21 5.88 -5.08
C CYS A 144 -12.94 5.53 -6.55
N PRO A 145 -12.06 6.27 -7.24
CA PRO A 145 -11.81 6.02 -8.65
C PRO A 145 -11.20 4.63 -8.87
N GLU A 146 -11.93 3.74 -9.56
CA GLU A 146 -11.46 2.41 -9.96
C GLU A 146 -10.23 2.56 -10.86
N SER A 147 -9.04 2.29 -10.34
CA SER A 147 -7.85 2.33 -11.20
C SER A 147 -6.76 1.32 -10.84
N TYR A 148 -6.68 0.83 -9.60
CA TYR A 148 -5.77 -0.26 -9.27
C TYR A 148 -6.21 -1.05 -8.03
N THR A 149 -6.47 -2.34 -8.22
CA THR A 149 -6.66 -3.32 -7.16
C THR A 149 -5.46 -4.25 -7.18
N ALA A 150 -4.56 -4.16 -6.20
CA ALA A 150 -3.50 -5.14 -6.04
C ALA A 150 -4.05 -6.32 -5.23
N GLU A 151 -4.38 -7.42 -5.91
CA GLU A 151 -4.72 -8.67 -5.23
C GLU A 151 -3.46 -9.20 -4.53
N ILE A 152 -3.43 -9.08 -3.20
CA ILE A 152 -2.35 -9.61 -2.36
C ILE A 152 -2.56 -11.11 -2.16
N THR A 153 -3.82 -11.48 -1.90
CA THR A 153 -4.29 -12.87 -1.86
C THR A 153 -5.69 -12.92 -2.44
N LYS A 154 -6.26 -14.11 -2.64
CA LYS A 154 -7.66 -14.26 -3.03
C LYS A 154 -8.67 -13.65 -2.04
N PHE A 155 -8.25 -13.32 -0.81
CA PHE A 155 -9.10 -12.75 0.24
C PHE A 155 -8.75 -11.30 0.57
N THR A 156 -7.66 -10.77 0.01
CA THR A 156 -7.07 -9.49 0.42
C THR A 156 -6.70 -8.68 -0.80
N ALA A 157 -7.24 -7.46 -0.88
CA ALA A 157 -6.93 -6.53 -1.94
C ALA A 157 -6.60 -5.15 -1.40
N ASP A 158 -5.62 -4.51 -2.03
CA ASP A 158 -5.33 -3.09 -1.84
C ASP A 158 -5.98 -2.29 -2.95
N PHE A 159 -6.88 -1.39 -2.58
CA PHE A 159 -7.59 -0.46 -3.44
C PHE A 159 -6.88 0.88 -3.43
N SER A 160 -6.48 1.36 -4.61
CA SER A 160 -6.06 2.75 -4.79
C SER A 160 -7.28 3.68 -4.78
N CYS A 161 -7.30 4.66 -3.88
CA CYS A 161 -8.31 5.71 -3.81
C CYS A 161 -7.64 7.04 -3.57
N LEU A 162 -7.02 7.59 -4.61
CA LEU A 162 -6.31 8.87 -4.55
C LEU A 162 -7.32 10.02 -4.47
N THR A 163 -7.16 10.90 -3.48
CA THR A 163 -8.00 12.09 -3.33
C THR A 163 -7.18 13.35 -3.15
N ASP A 164 -7.53 14.43 -3.85
CA ASP A 164 -6.84 15.73 -3.74
C ASP A 164 -7.10 16.45 -2.41
N TYR A 165 -8.18 16.07 -1.70
CA TYR A 165 -8.63 16.76 -0.49
C TYR A 165 -8.84 15.79 0.67
N PRO A 166 -8.65 16.25 1.92
CA PRO A 166 -8.89 15.42 3.08
C PRO A 166 -10.30 14.85 3.14
N VAL A 167 -10.37 13.52 3.25
CA VAL A 167 -11.57 12.74 3.48
C VAL A 167 -11.85 12.66 4.97
N THR A 168 -13.12 12.78 5.32
CA THR A 168 -13.60 12.66 6.71
C THR A 168 -14.25 11.32 6.98
N SER A 169 -14.93 10.75 5.99
CA SER A 169 -15.65 9.49 6.15
C SER A 169 -15.55 8.65 4.89
N LEU A 170 -15.62 7.34 5.07
CA LEU A 170 -15.72 6.33 4.02
C LEU A 170 -16.93 5.45 4.26
N THR A 171 -17.52 4.95 3.18
CA THR A 171 -18.56 3.94 3.24
C THR A 171 -18.17 2.80 2.33
N LEU A 172 -18.09 1.61 2.91
CA LEU A 172 -18.00 0.36 2.20
C LEU A 172 -19.43 -0.16 2.02
N SER A 173 -19.78 -0.56 0.82
CA SER A 173 -21.14 -0.98 0.48
C SER A 173 -21.17 -2.16 -0.49
N ASP A 174 -22.38 -2.66 -0.74
CA ASP A 174 -22.70 -3.76 -1.64
C ASP A 174 -22.44 -5.15 -1.00
N HIS A 175 -22.49 -6.22 -1.79
CA HIS A 175 -22.52 -7.61 -1.32
C HIS A 175 -21.26 -8.03 -0.54
N GLY A 176 -20.11 -7.46 -0.88
CA GLY A 176 -18.83 -7.80 -0.24
C GLY A 176 -18.76 -7.44 1.25
N VAL A 177 -19.55 -6.47 1.69
CA VAL A 177 -19.58 -6.05 3.10
C VAL A 177 -20.08 -7.17 4.01
N ASN A 178 -20.94 -8.06 3.53
CA ASN A 178 -21.41 -9.22 4.31
C ASN A 178 -20.25 -10.15 4.72
N TYR A 179 -19.17 -10.16 3.94
CA TYR A 179 -18.00 -11.02 4.15
C TYR A 179 -16.78 -10.26 4.66
N LEU A 180 -16.88 -8.95 4.85
CA LEU A 180 -15.80 -8.07 5.27
C LEU A 180 -15.27 -8.51 6.64
N CYS A 181 -13.95 -8.54 6.79
CA CYS A 181 -13.24 -8.92 8.01
C CYS A 181 -12.31 -7.84 8.53
N SER A 182 -11.65 -7.10 7.64
CA SER A 182 -10.79 -6.00 8.06
C SER A 182 -10.77 -4.91 7.01
N LEU A 183 -10.61 -3.67 7.51
CA LEU A 183 -10.42 -2.47 6.72
C LEU A 183 -9.21 -1.73 7.29
N ILE A 184 -8.31 -1.38 6.40
CA ILE A 184 -7.15 -0.55 6.73
C ILE A 184 -7.17 0.62 5.75
N ILE A 185 -6.97 1.83 6.27
CA ILE A 185 -6.96 3.06 5.49
C ILE A 185 -5.60 3.73 5.66
N SER A 186 -5.06 4.30 4.58
CA SER A 186 -3.80 5.02 4.61
C SER A 186 -3.87 6.34 3.86
N ALA A 187 -3.06 7.29 4.35
CA ALA A 187 -2.73 8.51 3.64
C ALA A 187 -1.59 8.33 2.63
N GLY A 188 -0.98 7.14 2.57
CA GLY A 188 0.04 6.80 1.59
C GLY A 188 1.42 6.67 2.19
N LEU A 189 2.42 6.82 1.33
CA LEU A 189 3.82 6.67 1.73
C LEU A 189 4.33 7.97 2.33
N PHE A 190 5.05 7.87 3.44
CA PHE A 190 5.87 8.96 3.94
C PHE A 190 7.23 8.90 3.25
N ILE A 191 7.51 9.83 2.35
CA ILE A 191 8.87 10.02 1.82
C ILE A 191 9.58 11.09 2.63
N THR A 192 10.85 10.86 2.95
CA THR A 192 11.71 11.91 3.50
C THR A 192 12.49 12.56 2.37
N TYR A 193 12.27 13.86 2.15
CA TYR A 193 13.19 14.68 1.38
C TYR A 193 14.05 15.49 2.36
N THR A 194 15.23 15.94 1.94
CA THR A 194 16.08 16.84 2.74
C THR A 194 15.33 18.16 2.99
N GLY A 195 14.52 18.23 4.05
CA GLY A 195 13.64 19.35 4.38
C GLY A 195 12.29 18.99 5.04
N GLY A 196 11.86 17.73 5.04
CA GLY A 196 10.61 17.31 5.71
C GLY A 196 10.05 15.96 5.25
N ILE A 197 8.93 15.54 5.88
CA ILE A 197 8.15 14.36 5.52
C ILE A 197 7.01 14.80 4.60
N LEU A 198 6.91 14.21 3.40
CA LEU A 198 5.79 14.41 2.48
C LEU A 198 4.96 13.12 2.40
N ALA A 199 3.64 13.23 2.51
CA ALA A 199 2.71 12.14 2.18
C ALA A 199 2.39 12.21 0.67
N LEU A 200 2.56 11.07 -0.03
CA LEU A 200 2.24 10.90 -1.46
C LEU A 200 1.12 9.88 -1.66
#